data_AF-A0A7X8G055-F1
#
_entry.id   AF-A0A7X8G055-F1
#
_cell.length_a   1.000
_cell.length_b   1.000
_cell.length_c   1.000
_cell.angle_alpha   90.00
_cell.angle_beta   90.00
_cell.angle_gamma   90.00
#
_symmetry.space_group_name_H-M   'P 1'
#
loop_
_entity.id
_entity.type
_entity.pdbx_description
1 polymer ?
#
loop_
_entity_poly.entity_id
_entity_poly.type
_entity_poly.pdbx_seq_one_letter_code
_entity_poly.pdbx_strand_id
1 'polypeptide(L)'
;MYSVGENFQYIIDNQKLILTVVGDMIIKNLEYLIVENNCKERFIFLYNDEKEIIEIIKDDALLKNLFEIWNSEFLGIKEELNLWEEDEDNLEDNYLDSKIESINENSEVYDFSIDDLLINKGEI
;
A
#
# COMPACT_ATOMS: atom_id res chain seq x y z
N MET A 1 3.87 8.23 -17.69
CA MET A 1 3.34 7.94 -16.35
C MET A 1 1.89 7.48 -16.47
N TYR A 2 1.52 6.38 -15.82
CA TYR A 2 0.14 5.90 -15.82
C TYR A 2 -0.63 6.53 -14.66
N SER A 3 -1.91 6.80 -14.86
CA SER A 3 -2.82 7.34 -13.84
C SER A 3 -3.70 6.25 -13.25
N VAL A 4 -4.14 6.42 -12.00
CA VAL A 4 -5.12 5.54 -11.37
C VAL A 4 -6.40 5.44 -12.23
N GLY A 5 -6.86 4.22 -12.47
CA GLY A 5 -7.99 3.89 -13.35
C GLY A 5 -7.60 3.63 -14.81
N GLU A 6 -6.35 3.87 -15.21
CA GLU A 6 -5.90 3.52 -16.57
C GLU A 6 -5.69 2.01 -16.72
N ASN A 7 -5.91 1.53 -17.94
CA ASN A 7 -5.76 0.12 -18.31
C ASN A 7 -4.64 -0.05 -19.32
N PHE A 8 -3.80 -1.07 -19.13
CA PHE A 8 -2.79 -1.45 -20.10
C PHE A 8 -2.67 -2.97 -20.25
N GLN A 9 -1.99 -3.40 -21.30
CA GLN A 9 -1.75 -4.81 -21.59
C GLN A 9 -0.31 -5.16 -21.29
N TYR A 10 -0.11 -6.25 -20.55
CA TYR A 10 1.22 -6.74 -20.21
C TYR A 10 1.28 -8.27 -20.37
N ILE A 11 2.46 -8.79 -20.73
CA ILE A 11 2.67 -10.23 -20.89
C ILE A 11 3.40 -10.77 -19.67
N ILE A 12 2.73 -11.63 -18.91
CA ILE A 12 3.32 -12.37 -17.78
C ILE A 12 3.20 -13.85 -18.12
N ASP A 13 4.30 -14.60 -18.04
CA ASP A 13 4.34 -16.05 -18.31
C ASP A 13 3.67 -16.47 -19.64
N ASN A 14 3.95 -15.70 -20.70
CA ASN A 14 3.36 -15.85 -22.05
C ASN A 14 1.83 -15.67 -22.12
N GLN A 15 1.20 -15.18 -21.06
CA GLN A 15 -0.21 -14.83 -21.02
C GLN A 15 -0.37 -13.32 -21.10
N LYS A 16 -1.32 -12.87 -21.93
CA LYS A 16 -1.65 -11.46 -22.08
C LYS A 16 -2.68 -11.09 -21.03
N LEU A 17 -2.29 -10.25 -20.08
CA LEU A 17 -3.14 -9.74 -19.01
C LEU A 17 -3.55 -8.30 -19.31
N ILE A 18 -4.78 -7.95 -18.94
CA ILE A 18 -5.25 -6.58 -18.86
C ILE A 18 -5.11 -6.16 -17.40
N LEU A 19 -4.35 -5.11 -17.16
CA LEU A 19 -4.02 -4.60 -15.84
C LEU A 19 -4.59 -3.18 -15.71
N THR A 20 -5.27 -2.94 -14.59
CA THR A 20 -5.81 -1.63 -14.21
C THR A 20 -4.91 -1.03 -13.15
N VAL A 21 -4.48 0.22 -13.30
CA VAL A 21 -3.75 0.92 -12.24
C VAL A 21 -4.70 1.26 -11.09
N VAL A 22 -4.40 0.77 -9.90
CA VAL A 22 -5.19 1.01 -8.68
C VAL A 22 -4.51 1.98 -7.72
N GLY A 23 -3.21 2.20 -7.87
CA GLY A 23 -2.45 3.15 -7.08
C GLY A 23 -1.03 3.30 -7.59
N ASP A 24 -0.36 4.31 -7.06
CA ASP A 24 1.05 4.60 -7.27
C ASP A 24 1.69 4.99 -5.92
N MET A 25 2.99 4.78 -5.80
CA MET A 25 3.77 5.12 -4.61
C MET A 25 5.19 5.49 -5.00
N ILE A 26 5.79 6.43 -4.27
CA ILE A 26 7.16 6.88 -4.51
C ILE A 26 8.00 6.56 -3.28
N ILE A 27 8.97 5.65 -3.42
CA ILE A 27 9.92 5.31 -2.36
C ILE A 27 11.33 5.60 -2.85
N LYS A 28 12.10 6.40 -2.09
CA LYS A 28 13.50 6.72 -2.41
C LYS A 28 13.70 7.19 -3.86
N ASN A 29 12.77 8.01 -4.35
CA ASN A 29 12.76 8.54 -5.71
C ASN A 29 12.58 7.48 -6.82
N LEU A 30 12.08 6.29 -6.46
CA LEU A 30 11.61 5.27 -7.38
C LEU A 30 10.09 5.24 -7.34
N GLU A 31 9.48 5.24 -8.53
CA GLU A 31 8.03 5.21 -8.69
C GLU A 31 7.56 3.78 -8.92
N TYR A 32 6.59 3.34 -8.13
CA TYR A 32 6.00 2.03 -8.21
C TYR A 32 4.51 2.16 -8.55
N LEU A 33 4.05 1.32 -9.46
CA LEU A 33 2.65 1.23 -9.88
C LEU A 33 2.03 -0.04 -9.32
N ILE A 34 0.94 0.12 -8.59
CA ILE A 34 0.12 -0.97 -8.09
C ILE A 34 -1.00 -1.18 -9.09
N VAL A 35 -1.12 -2.41 -9.60
CA VAL A 35 -2.09 -2.74 -10.63
C VAL A 35 -2.86 -3.99 -10.28
N GLU A 36 -4.08 -4.09 -10.77
CA GLU A 36 -5.01 -5.19 -10.51
C GLU A 36 -5.50 -5.79 -11.83
N ASN A 37 -5.56 -7.12 -11.90
CA ASN A 37 -6.14 -7.81 -13.05
C ASN A 37 -7.65 -8.07 -12.87
N ASN A 38 -8.28 -8.64 -13.89
CA ASN A 38 -9.71 -9.00 -13.84
C ASN A 38 -10.06 -10.04 -12.76
N CYS A 39 -9.09 -10.80 -12.28
CA CYS A 39 -9.23 -11.79 -11.22
C CYS A 39 -8.97 -11.22 -9.82
N LYS A 40 -8.78 -9.89 -9.68
CA LYS A 40 -8.43 -9.21 -8.42
C LYS A 40 -7.06 -9.56 -7.87
N GLU A 41 -6.18 -10.14 -8.69
CA GLU A 41 -4.78 -10.33 -8.34
C GLU A 41 -4.03 -9.02 -8.56
N ARG A 42 -3.22 -8.65 -7.55
CA ARG A 42 -2.45 -7.40 -7.55
C ARG A 42 -0.99 -7.65 -7.90
N PHE A 43 -0.43 -6.74 -8.66
CA PHE A 43 0.97 -6.75 -9.09
C PHE A 43 1.58 -5.37 -8.82
N ILE A 44 2.90 -5.35 -8.63
CA ILE A 44 3.66 -4.10 -8.50
C ILE A 44 4.70 -4.03 -9.60
N PHE A 45 4.70 -2.90 -10.29
CA PHE A 45 5.65 -2.57 -11.35
C PHE A 45 6.53 -1.41 -10.89
N LEU A 46 7.81 -1.45 -11.24
CA LEU A 46 8.70 -0.30 -11.14
C LEU A 46 8.59 0.51 -12.44
N TYR A 47 8.30 1.81 -12.33
CA TYR A 47 8.38 2.73 -13.44
C TYR A 47 9.79 3.32 -13.55
N ASN A 48 10.40 3.19 -14.73
CA ASN A 48 11.69 3.78 -15.04
C ASN A 48 11.47 5.00 -15.93
N ASP A 49 11.61 6.20 -15.36
CA ASP A 49 11.36 7.46 -16.06
C ASP A 49 12.37 7.73 -17.19
N GLU A 50 13.65 7.34 -17.01
CA GLU A 50 14.68 7.55 -18.04
C GLU A 50 14.43 6.75 -19.33
N LYS A 51 13.83 5.56 -19.19
CA LYS A 51 13.57 4.64 -20.29
C LYS A 51 12.11 4.61 -20.72
N GLU A 52 11.23 5.29 -19.99
CA GLU A 52 9.77 5.25 -20.16
C GLU A 52 9.20 3.82 -20.20
N ILE A 53 9.74 2.91 -19.37
CA ILE A 53 9.30 1.50 -19.30
C ILE A 53 8.80 1.13 -17.90
N ILE A 54 7.94 0.11 -17.85
CA ILE A 54 7.51 -0.55 -16.61
C ILE A 54 8.13 -1.95 -16.52
N GLU A 55 8.65 -2.30 -15.35
CA GLU A 55 9.28 -3.59 -15.08
C GLU A 55 8.55 -4.29 -13.94
N ILE A 56 8.19 -5.56 -14.14
CA ILE A 56 7.55 -6.36 -13.08
C ILE A 56 8.57 -6.71 -12.00
N ILE A 57 8.19 -6.51 -10.74
CA ILE A 57 8.98 -6.94 -9.59
C ILE A 57 8.69 -8.42 -9.35
N LYS A 58 9.72 -9.25 -9.35
CA LYS A 58 9.63 -10.71 -9.11
C LYS A 58 10.21 -11.16 -7.77
N ASP A 59 10.79 -10.24 -7.01
CA ASP A 59 11.34 -10.53 -5.70
C ASP A 59 10.22 -10.52 -4.67
N ASP A 60 9.88 -11.70 -4.14
CA ASP A 60 8.78 -11.89 -3.19
C ASP A 60 8.97 -11.10 -1.88
N ALA A 61 10.22 -10.94 -1.41
CA ALA A 61 10.50 -10.22 -0.18
C ALA A 61 10.29 -8.71 -0.38
N LEU A 62 10.72 -8.18 -1.53
CA LEU A 62 10.47 -6.79 -1.90
C LEU A 62 8.98 -6.54 -2.15
N LEU A 63 8.30 -7.43 -2.88
CA LEU A 63 6.86 -7.33 -3.13
C LEU A 63 6.06 -7.25 -1.83
N LYS A 64 6.36 -8.13 -0.87
CA LYS A 64 5.69 -8.14 0.43
C LYS A 64 5.84 -6.80 1.15
N ASN A 65 7.06 -6.27 1.22
CA ASN A 65 7.33 -4.98 1.88
C ASN A 65 6.60 -3.83 1.16
N LEU A 66 6.61 -3.79 -0.18
CA LEU A 66 5.92 -2.76 -0.95
C LEU A 66 4.40 -2.80 -0.72
N PHE A 67 3.80 -3.98 -0.66
CA PHE A 67 2.39 -4.12 -0.31
C PHE A 67 2.09 -3.68 1.13
N GLU A 68 2.95 -4.01 2.11
CA GLU A 68 2.80 -3.55 3.48
C GLU A 68 2.82 -2.02 3.56
N ILE A 69 3.78 -1.37 2.89
CA ILE A 69 3.87 0.09 2.83
C ILE A 69 2.62 0.67 2.19
N TRP A 70 2.26 0.20 0.98
CA TRP A 70 1.08 0.71 0.27
C TRP A 70 -0.21 0.52 1.06
N ASN A 71 -0.41 -0.63 1.70
CA ASN A 71 -1.58 -0.87 2.55
C ASN A 71 -1.57 0.06 3.78
N SER A 72 -0.41 0.31 4.39
CA SER A 72 -0.31 1.19 5.56
C SER A 72 -0.59 2.65 5.22
N GLU A 73 -0.09 3.13 4.08
CA GLU A 73 -0.22 4.52 3.63
C GLU A 73 -1.59 4.80 3.00
N PHE A 74 -2.14 3.84 2.25
CA PHE A 74 -3.36 4.04 1.46
C PHE A 74 -4.62 3.44 2.09
N LEU A 75 -4.50 2.31 2.80
CA LEU A 75 -5.64 1.70 3.51
C LEU A 75 -5.68 2.09 5.00
N GLY A 76 -4.68 2.85 5.49
CA GLY A 76 -4.63 3.32 6.87
C GLY A 76 -4.48 2.20 7.91
N ILE A 77 -4.10 1.00 7.49
CA ILE A 77 -4.02 -0.18 8.37
C ILE A 77 -2.67 -0.16 9.09
N LYS A 78 -2.58 0.66 10.14
CA LYS A 78 -1.86 0.22 11.35
C LYS A 78 -2.75 -0.84 11.99
N GLU A 79 -2.46 -2.12 11.75
CA GLU A 79 -2.96 -3.27 12.52
C GLU A 79 -4.38 -3.14 13.15
N GLU A 80 -5.40 -2.83 12.34
CA GLU A 80 -6.79 -2.76 12.81
C GLU A 80 -7.78 -3.50 11.91
N LEU A 81 -7.39 -4.61 11.27
CA LEU A 81 -8.36 -5.40 10.49
C LEU A 81 -8.21 -6.92 10.68
N ASN A 82 -8.35 -7.34 11.94
CA ASN A 82 -8.99 -8.61 12.32
C ASN A 82 -10.43 -8.36 12.81
N LEU A 83 -11.16 -7.42 12.21
CA LEU A 83 -12.55 -7.07 12.59
C LEU A 83 -13.61 -7.58 11.59
N TRP A 84 -13.26 -8.53 10.72
CA TRP A 84 -14.21 -9.13 9.76
C TRP A 84 -14.28 -10.66 9.84
N GLU A 85 -13.87 -11.27 10.95
CA GLU A 85 -14.38 -12.59 11.32
C GLU A 85 -15.41 -12.42 12.44
N GLU A 86 -16.66 -12.76 12.10
CA GLU A 86 -17.81 -13.04 12.99
C GLU A 86 -18.31 -11.82 13.81
N ASP A 87 -19.49 -11.26 13.54
CA ASP A 87 -20.75 -11.95 13.74
C ASP A 87 -21.89 -11.44 12.85
N GLU A 88 -22.59 -12.43 12.32
CA GLU A 88 -23.98 -12.43 11.87
C GLU A 88 -24.89 -11.89 13.01
N ASP A 89 -25.89 -11.08 12.64
CA ASP A 89 -27.07 -10.72 13.45
C ASP A 89 -26.91 -9.80 14.69
N ASN A 90 -26.98 -8.48 14.49
CA ASN A 90 -28.01 -7.65 15.17
C ASN A 90 -28.11 -6.23 14.61
N LEU A 91 -29.18 -5.99 13.84
CA LEU A 91 -29.79 -4.67 13.67
C LEU A 91 -30.40 -4.25 15.00
N GLU A 92 -29.79 -3.30 15.72
CA GLU A 92 -30.57 -2.49 16.66
C GLU A 92 -30.11 -1.04 16.66
N ASP A 93 -31.07 -0.19 16.32
CA ASP A 93 -31.00 1.27 16.26
C ASP A 93 -30.46 1.88 17.56
N ASN A 94 -29.54 2.84 17.46
CA ASN A 94 -29.63 4.03 18.30
C ASN A 94 -28.84 5.21 17.73
N TYR A 95 -29.60 6.18 17.22
CA TYR A 95 -29.23 7.58 17.18
C TYR A 95 -28.77 8.02 18.58
N LEU A 96 -27.56 8.56 18.73
CA LEU A 96 -27.35 9.67 19.65
C LEU A 96 -26.15 10.53 19.24
N ASP A 97 -26.52 11.65 18.63
CA ASP A 97 -25.79 12.91 18.64
C ASP A 97 -25.30 13.24 20.07
N SER A 98 -24.01 13.50 20.26
CA SER A 98 -23.53 14.60 21.10
C SER A 98 -22.00 14.63 21.26
N LYS A 99 -21.46 15.81 20.93
CA LYS A 99 -20.46 16.53 21.73
C LYS A 99 -18.98 16.16 21.54
N ILE A 100 -18.37 16.92 20.62
CA ILE A 100 -16.99 17.37 20.76
C ILE A 100 -16.85 18.09 22.11
N GLU A 101 -16.02 17.59 23.02
CA GLU A 101 -15.33 18.42 23.99
C GLU A 101 -14.11 17.70 24.59
N SER A 102 -12.95 18.33 24.39
CA SER A 102 -11.79 18.38 25.29
C SER A 102 -10.68 17.34 25.12
N ILE A 103 -9.56 17.87 24.61
CA ILE A 103 -8.17 17.40 24.68
C ILE A 103 -7.82 16.92 26.10
N ASN A 104 -7.10 15.80 26.19
CA ASN A 104 -6.23 15.55 27.34
C ASN A 104 -4.86 15.12 26.83
N GLU A 105 -3.87 15.96 27.14
CA GLU A 105 -2.44 15.79 26.89
C GLU A 105 -1.93 14.57 27.66
N ASN A 106 -1.41 13.56 26.96
CA ASN A 106 -0.31 12.68 27.36
C ASN A 106 -0.34 11.39 26.52
N SER A 107 0.33 11.42 25.37
CA SER A 107 0.94 10.21 24.85
C SER A 107 2.24 10.62 24.19
N GLU A 108 3.33 10.12 24.75
CA GLU A 108 4.70 10.39 24.34
C GLU A 108 4.82 10.14 22.83
N VAL A 109 5.13 11.22 22.11
CA VAL A 109 5.52 11.15 20.69
C VAL A 109 6.82 10.38 20.64
N TYR A 110 6.75 9.07 20.38
CA TYR A 110 7.90 8.35 19.84
C TYR A 110 8.12 8.85 18.42
N ASP A 111 8.92 9.90 18.32
CA ASP A 111 9.53 10.39 17.10
C ASP A 111 10.49 9.30 16.60
N PHE A 112 9.98 8.38 15.77
CA PHE A 112 10.83 7.39 15.12
C PHE A 112 11.51 8.08 13.93
N SER A 113 12.62 8.76 14.21
CA SER A 113 13.45 9.36 13.17
C SER A 113 13.98 8.24 12.26
N ILE A 114 13.75 8.40 10.96
CA ILE A 114 14.16 7.49 9.88
C ILE A 114 15.71 7.33 9.81
N ASP A 115 16.46 8.17 10.53
CA ASP A 115 17.92 8.18 10.53
C ASP A 115 18.54 6.93 11.22
N ASP A 116 17.82 6.24 12.11
CA ASP A 116 18.37 5.07 12.83
C ASP A 116 18.37 3.77 11.99
N LEU A 117 17.77 3.77 10.79
CA LEU A 117 17.78 2.61 9.88
C LEU A 117 18.98 2.58 8.92
N LEU A 118 19.88 3.58 8.98
CA LEU A 118 21.03 3.70 8.08
C LEU A 118 22.42 3.57 8.75
N ILE A 119 22.49 3.07 9.98
CA ILE A 119 23.78 2.73 10.61
C ILE A 119 23.82 1.22 10.88
N ASN A 120 24.04 0.44 9.82
CA ASN A 120 24.87 -0.78 9.90
C ASN A 120 25.09 -1.38 8.51
N LYS A 121 25.93 -0.71 7.72
CA LYS A 121 26.87 -1.39 6.81
C LYS A 121 28.20 -0.66 6.82
N GLY A 122 28.87 -0.73 7.96
CA GLY A 122 30.30 -0.47 8.10
C GLY A 122 30.96 -1.65 8.79
N GLU A 123 31.72 -2.42 8.01
CA GLU A 123 32.81 -3.34 8.42
C GLU A 123 32.35 -4.61 9.16
N ILE A 124 32.73 -5.83 8.77
CA ILE A 124 34.10 -6.39 8.63
C ILE A 124 34.18 -7.34 7.43
#